data_AF-A0A0D5NS16-F1
#
_entry.id   AF-A0A0D5NS16-F1
#
_cell.length_a   1.000
_cell.length_b   1.000
_cell.length_c   1.000
_cell.angle_alpha   90.00
_cell.angle_beta   90.00
_cell.angle_gamma   90.00
#
_symmetry.space_group_name_H-M   'P 1'
#
loop_
_entity.id
_entity.type
_entity.pdbx_description
1 polymer ?
#
loop_
_entity_poly.entity_id
_entity_poly.type
_entity_poly.pdbx_seq_one_letter_code
_entity_poly.pdbx_strand_id
1 'polypeptide(L)'
;MKNTSYSQSQVNLLGNFIGLILSTANRLYIGCFGILMFPLLTLATIAYITAFIMAPAVDIDGIREPVAGSLLYGNNIITGAVIPSSNAIGLHFYPVWESNGFDECLYNGGTYQ
;
A
#
# COMPACT_ATOMS: atom_id res chain seq x y z
N MET A 1 -13.17 -32.76 33.21
CA MET A 1 -13.75 -31.56 33.87
C MET A 1 -12.96 -30.35 33.36
N LYS A 2 -13.44 -29.44 32.53
CA LYS A 2 -14.80 -28.95 32.26
C LYS A 2 -15.26 -29.32 30.84
N ASN A 3 -16.43 -29.97 30.75
CA ASN A 3 -17.20 -30.04 29.52
C ASN A 3 -17.80 -28.64 29.30
N THR A 4 -17.14 -27.82 28.47
CA THR A 4 -17.80 -26.65 27.88
C THR A 4 -18.42 -27.10 26.57
N SER A 5 -19.48 -27.89 26.66
CA SER A 5 -20.51 -27.90 25.63
C SER A 5 -21.11 -26.50 25.60
N TYR A 6 -20.49 -25.61 24.82
CA TYR A 6 -21.08 -24.34 24.46
C TYR A 6 -22.36 -24.69 23.71
N SER A 7 -23.50 -24.49 24.37
CA SER A 7 -24.77 -24.32 23.68
C SER A 7 -24.51 -23.40 22.48
N GLN A 8 -24.84 -23.86 21.27
CA GLN A 8 -24.92 -22.99 20.09
C GLN A 8 -26.02 -21.96 20.37
N SER A 9 -25.69 -20.93 21.16
CA SER A 9 -26.36 -19.64 21.03
C SER A 9 -26.22 -19.29 19.56
N GLN A 10 -27.33 -18.94 18.90
CA GLN A 10 -27.28 -18.46 17.52
C GLN A 10 -26.48 -17.15 17.53
N VAL A 11 -25.16 -17.27 17.34
CA VAL A 11 -24.27 -16.12 17.22
C VAL A 11 -24.63 -15.44 15.91
N ASN A 12 -24.95 -14.15 15.99
CA ASN A 12 -25.27 -13.36 14.80
C ASN A 12 -24.04 -13.27 13.88
N LEU A 13 -24.25 -12.82 12.64
CA LEU A 13 -23.18 -12.70 11.64
C LEU A 13 -21.97 -11.91 12.15
N LEU A 14 -22.21 -10.83 12.91
CA LEU A 14 -21.17 -10.01 13.49
C LEU A 14 -20.33 -10.78 14.53
N GLY A 15 -20.97 -11.56 15.41
CA GLY A 15 -20.25 -12.36 16.40
C GLY A 15 -19.40 -13.47 15.76
N ASN A 16 -19.87 -14.07 14.67
CA ASN A 16 -19.08 -15.02 13.88
C ASN A 16 -17.86 -14.33 13.24
N PHE A 17 -18.05 -13.12 12.70
CA PHE A 17 -16.97 -12.32 12.12
C PHE A 17 -15.91 -11.92 13.16
N ILE A 18 -16.32 -11.45 14.34
CA ILE A 18 -15.40 -11.13 15.43
C ILE A 18 -14.64 -12.38 15.89
N GLY A 19 -15.33 -13.52 16.00
CA GLY A 19 -14.72 -14.81 16.32
C GLY A 19 -13.65 -15.21 15.32
N LEU A 20 -13.89 -14.98 14.01
CA LEU A 20 -12.90 -15.23 12.96
C LEU A 20 -11.67 -14.32 13.10
N ILE A 21 -11.88 -13.02 13.31
CA ILE A 21 -10.78 -12.05 13.43
C ILE A 21 -9.88 -12.35 14.64
N LEU A 22 -10.49 -12.69 15.78
CA LEU A 22 -9.78 -12.92 17.05
C LEU A 22 -9.36 -14.39 17.25
N SER A 23 -9.60 -15.26 16.27
CA SER A 23 -9.26 -16.68 16.36
C SER A 23 -7.74 -16.90 16.43
N THR A 24 -7.28 -17.54 17.50
CA THR A 24 -5.89 -18.01 17.66
C THR A 24 -5.59 -19.28 16.85
N ALA A 25 -6.61 -19.90 16.24
CA ALA A 25 -6.45 -21.06 15.37
C ALA A 25 -6.06 -20.68 13.92
N ASN A 26 -6.14 -19.40 13.56
CA ASN A 26 -5.71 -18.94 12.24
C ASN A 26 -4.19 -19.09 12.07
N ARG A 27 -3.74 -19.58 10.91
CA ARG A 27 -2.30 -19.76 10.60
C ARG A 27 -1.51 -18.45 10.67
N LEU A 28 -2.15 -17.36 10.26
CA LEU A 28 -1.73 -15.98 10.46
C LEU A 28 -2.82 -15.29 11.27
N TYR A 29 -2.46 -14.79 12.43
CA TYR A 29 -3.39 -14.07 13.29
C TYR A 29 -3.79 -12.73 12.65
N ILE A 30 -5.08 -12.41 12.71
CA ILE A 30 -5.63 -11.17 12.13
C ILE A 30 -5.70 -10.10 13.22
N GLY A 31 -6.57 -10.28 14.22
CA GLY A 31 -6.84 -9.27 15.24
C GLY A 31 -7.44 -7.98 14.68
N CYS A 32 -7.84 -7.06 15.56
CA CYS A 32 -8.42 -5.78 15.12
C CYS A 32 -7.45 -4.94 14.28
N PHE A 33 -6.15 -4.99 14.56
CA PHE A 33 -5.12 -4.31 13.76
C PHE A 33 -4.94 -4.92 12.37
N GLY A 34 -5.08 -6.24 12.22
CA GLY A 34 -4.94 -6.94 10.95
C GLY A 34 -5.92 -6.45 9.89
N ILE A 35 -7.11 -5.99 10.30
CA ILE A 35 -8.14 -5.43 9.40
C ILE A 35 -7.58 -4.25 8.61
N LEU A 36 -6.76 -3.40 9.23
CA LEU A 36 -6.11 -2.27 8.55
C LEU A 36 -4.75 -2.67 7.96
N MET A 37 -3.98 -3.47 8.69
CA MET A 37 -2.63 -3.84 8.29
C MET A 37 -2.60 -4.58 6.95
N PHE A 38 -3.44 -5.60 6.73
CA PHE A 38 -3.37 -6.39 5.50
C PHE A 38 -3.69 -5.57 4.26
N PRO A 39 -4.79 -4.79 4.19
CA PRO A 39 -5.05 -3.97 3.01
C PRO A 39 -3.96 -2.91 2.77
N LEU A 40 -3.51 -2.22 3.82
CA LEU A 40 -2.51 -1.14 3.68
C LEU A 40 -1.15 -1.67 3.23
N LEU A 41 -0.64 -2.74 3.85
CA LEU A 41 0.62 -3.34 3.44
C LEU A 41 0.54 -3.96 2.05
N THR A 42 -0.57 -4.60 1.71
CA THR A 42 -0.76 -5.18 0.37
C THR A 42 -0.74 -4.09 -0.70
N LEU A 43 -1.48 -2.99 -0.48
CA LEU A 43 -1.49 -1.86 -1.41
C LEU A 43 -0.10 -1.24 -1.56
N ALA A 44 0.58 -0.95 -0.46
CA ALA A 44 1.92 -0.37 -0.47
C ALA A 44 2.95 -1.29 -1.16
N THR A 45 2.86 -2.61 -0.91
CA THR A 45 3.75 -3.59 -1.54
C THR A 45 3.54 -3.66 -3.05
N ILE A 46 2.27 -3.69 -3.50
CA ILE A 46 1.94 -3.70 -4.93
C ILE A 46 2.45 -2.41 -5.58
N ALA A 47 2.13 -1.25 -5.00
CA ALA A 47 2.56 0.05 -5.52
C ALA A 47 4.09 0.14 -5.65
N TYR A 48 4.82 -0.26 -4.60
CA TYR A 48 6.28 -0.27 -4.60
C TYR A 48 6.85 -1.19 -5.69
N ILE A 49 6.38 -2.44 -5.78
CA ILE A 49 6.86 -3.40 -6.79
C ILE A 49 6.59 -2.88 -8.20
N THR A 50 5.38 -2.39 -8.47
CA THR A 50 5.03 -1.87 -9.79
C THR A 50 5.83 -0.63 -10.17
N ALA A 51 6.03 0.30 -9.22
CA ALA A 51 6.78 1.52 -9.46
C ALA A 51 8.27 1.23 -9.68
N PHE A 52 8.86 0.36 -8.85
CA PHE A 52 10.27 -0.03 -8.98
C PHE A 52 10.57 -0.71 -10.32
N ILE A 53 9.61 -1.44 -10.89
CA ILE A 53 9.80 -2.11 -12.19
C ILE A 53 9.52 -1.16 -13.35
N MET A 54 8.40 -0.40 -13.33
CA MET A 54 7.84 0.22 -14.53
C MET A 54 7.54 1.73 -14.44
N ALA A 55 7.75 2.40 -13.30
CA ALA A 55 7.44 3.83 -13.19
C ALA A 55 8.25 4.66 -14.20
N PRO A 56 7.66 5.69 -14.84
CA PRO A 56 8.40 6.64 -15.65
C PRO A 56 9.35 7.50 -14.79
N ALA A 57 10.15 8.33 -15.44
CA ALA A 57 11.00 9.30 -14.75
C ALA A 57 10.15 10.36 -14.02
N VAL A 58 10.62 10.78 -12.83
CA VAL A 58 9.89 11.65 -11.90
C VAL A 58 10.64 12.96 -11.66
N ASP A 59 9.94 14.09 -11.69
CA ASP A 59 10.51 15.43 -11.44
C ASP A 59 10.65 15.73 -9.94
N ILE A 60 11.60 15.05 -9.29
CA ILE A 60 11.80 15.08 -7.83
C ILE A 60 12.02 16.50 -7.28
N ASP A 61 12.80 17.33 -7.97
CA ASP A 61 13.15 18.67 -7.49
C ASP A 61 12.16 19.75 -7.95
N GLY A 62 11.17 19.38 -8.78
CA GLY A 62 10.17 20.31 -9.31
C GLY A 62 10.73 21.35 -10.29
N ILE A 63 11.91 21.07 -10.86
CA ILE A 63 12.63 21.95 -11.79
C ILE A 63 12.49 21.50 -13.25
N ARG A 64 11.59 20.55 -13.52
CA ARG A 64 11.39 19.91 -14.83
C ARG A 64 12.60 19.10 -15.29
N GLU A 65 13.28 18.45 -14.35
CA GLU A 65 14.39 17.52 -14.62
C GLU A 65 14.04 16.11 -14.08
N PRO A 66 13.34 15.29 -14.88
CA PRO A 66 12.89 13.98 -14.42
C PRO A 66 14.05 12.99 -14.22
N VAL A 67 14.02 12.28 -13.09
CA VAL A 67 15.01 11.24 -12.73
C VAL A 67 14.38 9.86 -12.94
N ALA A 68 15.06 8.99 -13.69
CA ALA A 68 14.64 7.60 -13.89
C ALA A 68 15.02 6.73 -12.69
N GLY A 69 14.02 6.11 -12.05
CA GLY A 69 14.25 5.22 -10.91
C GLY A 69 13.93 3.74 -11.16
N SER A 70 13.19 3.41 -12.22
CA SER A 70 12.69 2.04 -12.42
C SER A 70 13.61 1.18 -13.28
N LEU A 71 13.45 -0.14 -13.17
CA LEU A 71 14.25 -1.13 -13.91
C LEU A 71 14.07 -1.01 -15.43
N LEU A 72 12.84 -0.82 -15.92
CA LEU A 72 12.58 -0.67 -17.35
C LEU A 72 13.16 0.62 -17.94
N TYR A 73 13.48 1.60 -17.09
CA TYR A 73 14.10 2.86 -17.49
C TYR A 73 15.62 2.88 -17.25
N GLY A 74 16.25 1.69 -17.26
CA GLY A 74 17.72 1.56 -17.31
C GLY A 74 18.41 1.42 -15.96
N ASN A 75 17.66 1.23 -14.87
CA ASN A 75 18.24 0.98 -13.54
C ASN A 75 18.45 -0.51 -13.27
N ASN A 76 19.41 -0.81 -12.38
CA ASN A 76 19.59 -2.14 -11.81
C ASN A 76 19.12 -2.16 -10.34
N ILE A 77 19.31 -3.29 -9.63
CA ILE A 77 18.86 -3.44 -8.23
C ILE A 77 19.52 -2.43 -7.27
N ILE A 78 20.74 -1.95 -7.59
CA ILE A 78 21.49 -1.00 -6.75
C ILE A 78 21.09 0.44 -7.05
N THR A 79 20.87 0.78 -8.33
CA THR A 79 20.54 2.16 -8.74
C THR A 79 19.04 2.45 -8.78
N GLY A 80 18.21 1.41 -8.76
CA GLY A 80 16.75 1.54 -8.83
C GLY A 80 16.16 2.10 -7.54
N ALA A 81 15.11 2.91 -7.68
CA ALA A 81 14.38 3.50 -6.58
C ALA A 81 12.95 3.88 -7.01
N VAL A 82 12.03 3.93 -6.05
CA VAL A 82 10.80 4.70 -6.19
C VAL A 82 11.14 6.15 -5.84
N ILE A 83 11.14 7.02 -6.84
CA ILE A 83 11.62 8.40 -6.71
C ILE A 83 10.63 9.22 -5.85
N PRO A 84 11.11 10.02 -4.88
CA PRO A 84 10.27 10.91 -4.08
C PRO A 84 9.37 11.84 -4.90
N SER A 85 8.25 12.23 -4.29
CA SER A 85 7.31 13.19 -4.89
C SER A 85 7.98 14.53 -5.14
N SER A 86 7.55 15.21 -6.20
CA SER A 86 8.11 16.49 -6.64
C SER A 86 8.10 17.55 -5.52
N ASN A 87 9.18 18.31 -5.40
CA ASN A 87 9.27 19.46 -4.51
C ASN A 87 8.25 20.56 -4.86
N ALA A 88 7.71 20.56 -6.10
CA ALA A 88 6.60 21.44 -6.47
C ALA A 88 5.29 21.12 -5.70
N ILE A 89 5.13 19.87 -5.23
CA ILE A 89 4.04 19.46 -4.31
C ILE A 89 4.37 19.89 -2.87
N GLY A 90 5.64 19.85 -2.47
CA GLY A 90 6.05 20.13 -1.09
C GLY A 90 5.44 19.13 -0.11
N LEU A 91 4.74 19.64 0.91
CA LEU A 91 4.07 18.82 1.94
C LEU A 91 2.57 18.63 1.69
N HIS A 92 2.08 19.03 0.53
CA HIS A 92 0.68 18.86 0.17
C HIS A 92 0.37 17.37 -0.01
N PHE A 93 -0.81 16.97 0.46
CA PHE A 93 -1.33 15.62 0.24
C PHE A 93 -1.70 15.46 -1.23
N TYR A 94 -1.02 14.54 -1.92
CA TYR A 94 -1.18 14.34 -3.36
C TYR A 94 -1.70 12.94 -3.70
N PRO A 95 -3.00 12.67 -3.45
CA PRO A 95 -3.61 11.41 -3.84
C PRO A 95 -3.83 11.36 -5.35
N VAL A 96 -4.06 10.15 -5.88
CA VAL A 96 -4.26 9.91 -7.32
C VAL A 96 -5.34 10.82 -7.93
N TRP A 97 -6.42 11.11 -7.21
CA TRP A 97 -7.52 11.95 -7.69
C TRP A 97 -7.24 13.46 -7.65
N GLU A 98 -6.10 13.89 -7.12
CA GLU A 98 -5.66 15.29 -7.17
C GLU A 98 -4.98 15.62 -8.51
N SER A 99 -4.54 14.60 -9.24
CA SER A 99 -3.94 14.74 -10.57
C SER A 99 -5.00 14.78 -11.68
N ASN A 100 -4.67 15.42 -12.81
CA ASN A 100 -5.50 15.45 -14.00
C ASN A 100 -5.36 14.18 -14.88
N GLY A 101 -4.77 13.11 -14.31
CA GLY A 101 -4.58 11.81 -14.96
C GLY A 101 -3.40 11.02 -14.37
N PHE A 102 -3.35 9.72 -14.67
CA PHE A 102 -2.27 8.86 -14.19
C PHE A 102 -0.88 9.29 -14.66
N ASP A 103 -0.75 9.83 -15.87
CA ASP A 103 0.53 10.29 -16.40
C ASP A 103 1.10 11.46 -15.57
N GLU A 104 0.25 12.41 -15.18
CA GLU A 104 0.67 13.52 -14.31
C GLU A 104 1.00 13.02 -12.90
N CYS A 105 0.16 12.14 -12.35
CA CYS A 105 0.41 11.52 -11.04
C CYS A 105 1.79 10.85 -11.00
N LEU A 106 2.10 10.07 -12.03
CA LEU A 106 3.37 9.38 -12.14
C LEU A 106 4.54 10.35 -12.35
N TYR A 107 4.39 11.35 -13.22
CA TYR A 107 5.42 12.37 -13.47
C TYR A 107 5.81 13.14 -12.19
N ASN A 108 4.83 13.42 -11.33
CA ASN A 108 5.05 14.13 -10.06
C ASN A 108 5.44 13.21 -8.88
N GLY A 109 5.59 11.91 -9.11
CA GLY A 109 6.02 10.96 -8.07
C GLY A 109 4.93 10.57 -7.08
N GLY A 110 3.66 10.58 -7.49
CA GLY A 110 2.51 10.26 -6.64
C GLY A 110 2.54 8.84 -6.05
N THR A 111 3.31 7.90 -6.62
CA THR A 111 3.50 6.56 -6.04
C THR A 111 4.35 6.53 -4.78
N TYR A 112 5.08 7.61 -4.48
CA TYR A 112 5.93 7.70 -3.30
C TYR A 112 5.15 8.07 -2.03
N GLN A 113 4.12 8.91 -2.18
CA GLN A 113 3.22 9.28 -1.09
C GLN A 113 2.17 8.19 -0.83
#